data_AF-A0A432IRF4-F1
#
_entry.id   AF-A0A432IRF4-F1
#
_cell.length_a   1.000
_cell.length_b   1.000
_cell.length_c   1.000
_cell.angle_alpha   90.00
_cell.angle_beta   90.00
_cell.angle_gamma   90.00
#
_symmetry.space_group_name_H-M   'P 1'
#
loop_
_entity.id
_entity.type
_entity.pdbx_description
1 polymer ?
#
loop_
_entity_poly.entity_id
_entity_poly.type
_entity_poly.pdbx_seq_one_letter_code
_entity_poly.pdbx_strand_id
1 'polypeptide(L)'
;QIILPGIIVLFLGMISLALSATHVWKGYKIYLKLFLYSVTGFLISVLLHNLLYAFAEFNKDLTWAHYLINLASAFFFVLAVLVFPATTLVGMVGMIVSYLRNKRNSKKIPL
;
A
#
# COMPACT_ATOMS: atom_id res chain seq x y z
N GLN A 1 24.77 -7.19 -7.05
CA GLN A 1 24.67 -5.88 -6.37
C GLN A 1 23.77 -4.85 -7.07
N ILE A 2 23.34 -5.06 -8.33
CA ILE A 2 22.50 -4.10 -9.10
C ILE A 2 21.01 -4.11 -8.70
N ILE A 3 20.53 -5.21 -8.11
CA ILE A 3 19.12 -5.41 -7.75
C ILE A 3 18.69 -4.50 -6.57
N LEU A 4 19.60 -4.28 -5.62
CA LEU A 4 19.32 -3.48 -4.42
C LEU A 4 19.04 -1.99 -4.75
N PRO A 5 19.84 -1.30 -5.60
CA PRO A 5 19.52 0.04 -6.07
C PRO A 5 18.15 0.14 -6.74
N GLY A 6 17.80 -0.84 -7.61
CA GLY A 6 16.55 -0.83 -8.36
C GLY A 6 15.31 -0.87 -7.46
N ILE A 7 15.32 -1.75 -6.45
CA ILE A 7 14.21 -1.87 -5.49
C ILE A 7 14.02 -0.58 -4.69
N ILE A 8 15.12 0.04 -4.25
CA ILE A 8 15.09 1.30 -3.50
C ILE A 8 14.41 2.39 -4.34
N VAL A 9 14.83 2.57 -5.59
CA VAL A 9 14.25 3.55 -6.51
C VAL A 9 12.76 3.28 -6.75
N LEU A 10 12.38 2.02 -6.92
CA LEU A 10 10.99 1.61 -7.10
C LEU A 10 10.13 1.99 -5.88
N PHE A 11 10.63 1.71 -4.68
CA PHE A 11 9.93 2.02 -3.44
C PHE A 11 9.79 3.52 -3.19
N LEU A 12 10.87 4.28 -3.43
CA LEU A 12 10.85 5.75 -3.38
C LEU A 12 9.88 6.34 -4.42
N GLY A 13 9.84 5.78 -5.63
CA GLY A 13 8.90 6.17 -6.67
C GLY A 13 7.45 5.95 -6.25
N MET A 14 7.15 4.79 -5.65
CA MET A 14 5.83 4.49 -5.12
C MET A 14 5.41 5.44 -3.99
N ILE A 15 6.32 5.77 -3.08
CA ILE A 15 6.08 6.76 -2.03
C ILE A 15 5.79 8.14 -2.65
N SER A 16 6.59 8.59 -3.61
CA SER A 16 6.39 9.85 -4.32
C SER A 16 5.05 9.91 -5.05
N LEU A 17 4.64 8.83 -5.73
CA LEU A 17 3.33 8.73 -6.36
C LEU A 17 2.20 8.82 -5.35
N ALA A 18 2.28 8.07 -4.25
CA ALA A 18 1.29 8.12 -3.18
C ALA A 18 1.23 9.51 -2.53
N LEU A 19 2.36 10.18 -2.31
CA LEU A 19 2.43 11.57 -1.85
C LEU A 19 1.78 12.54 -2.83
N SER A 20 2.08 12.41 -4.13
CA SER A 20 1.50 13.25 -5.18
C SER A 20 -0.02 13.11 -5.22
N ALA A 21 -0.53 11.88 -5.15
CA ALA A 21 -1.98 11.61 -5.14
C ALA A 21 -2.68 12.18 -3.90
N THR A 22 -1.99 12.19 -2.76
CA THR A 22 -2.55 12.64 -1.47
C THR A 22 -2.26 14.11 -1.16
N HIS A 23 -1.46 14.81 -1.97
CA HIS A 23 -1.00 16.17 -1.69
C HIS A 23 -2.15 17.17 -1.49
N VAL A 24 -3.25 17.00 -2.23
CA VAL A 24 -4.42 17.89 -2.17
C VAL A 24 -5.29 17.62 -0.93
N TRP A 25 -5.11 16.49 -0.25
CA TRP A 25 -5.99 16.06 0.83
C TRP A 25 -5.74 16.87 2.10
N LYS A 26 -6.80 17.54 2.56
CA LYS A 26 -6.80 18.31 3.81
C LYS A 26 -7.54 17.53 4.89
N GLY A 27 -6.82 17.13 5.94
CA GLY A 27 -7.40 16.59 7.18
C GLY A 27 -6.90 15.21 7.56
N TYR A 28 -6.59 15.03 8.85
CA TYR A 28 -6.01 13.80 9.40
C TYR A 28 -6.88 12.54 9.17
N LYS A 29 -8.21 12.70 9.13
CA LYS A 29 -9.15 11.57 8.95
C LYS A 29 -8.98 10.88 7.60
N ILE A 30 -8.62 11.62 6.55
CA ILE A 30 -8.43 11.04 5.21
C ILE A 30 -7.17 10.17 5.20
N TYR A 31 -6.08 10.65 5.80
CA TYR A 31 -4.85 9.88 5.97
C TYR A 31 -5.03 8.67 6.89
N LEU A 32 -5.87 8.77 7.93
CA LEU A 32 -6.24 7.63 8.77
C LEU A 32 -6.97 6.55 7.97
N LYS A 33 -7.92 6.93 7.10
CA LYS A 33 -8.59 5.97 6.20
C LYS A 33 -7.59 5.32 5.25
N LEU A 34 -6.68 6.10 4.66
CA LEU A 34 -5.64 5.56 3.78
C LEU A 34 -4.76 4.54 4.49
N PHE A 35 -4.31 4.86 5.71
CA PHE A 35 -3.55 3.93 6.55
C PHE A 35 -4.35 2.65 6.82
N LEU A 36 -5.60 2.79 7.26
CA LEU A 36 -6.44 1.65 7.60
C LEU A 36 -6.71 0.75 6.37
N TYR A 37 -7.09 1.34 5.23
CA TYR A 37 -7.29 0.60 3.98
C TYR A 37 -6.00 -0.04 3.47
N SER A 38 -4.85 0.58 3.69
CA SER A 38 -3.56 0.01 3.27
C SER A 38 -3.19 -1.20 4.12
N VAL A 39 -3.39 -1.11 5.44
CA VAL A 39 -3.12 -2.22 6.37
C VAL A 39 -4.10 -3.38 6.13
N THR A 40 -5.39 -3.11 5.97
CA THR A 40 -6.36 -4.18 5.67
C THR A 40 -6.14 -4.76 4.29
N GLY A 41 -5.85 -3.94 3.28
CA GLY A 41 -5.53 -4.37 1.93
C GLY A 41 -4.28 -5.24 1.86
N PHE A 42 -3.26 -4.95 2.67
CA PHE A 42 -2.08 -5.79 2.83
C PHE A 42 -2.45 -7.18 3.32
N LEU A 43 -3.21 -7.27 4.43
CA LEU A 43 -3.64 -8.57 4.99
C LEU A 43 -4.45 -9.38 3.98
N ILE A 44 -5.42 -8.73 3.31
CA ILE A 44 -6.25 -9.35 2.29
C ILE A 44 -5.38 -9.86 1.13
N SER A 45 -4.41 -9.08 0.66
CA SER A 45 -3.55 -9.49 -0.46
C SER A 45 -2.61 -10.62 -0.10
N VAL A 46 -2.06 -10.66 1.12
CA VAL A 46 -1.26 -11.80 1.58
C VAL A 46 -2.11 -13.07 1.62
N LEU A 47 -3.34 -12.98 2.16
CA LEU A 47 -4.26 -14.13 2.19
C LEU A 47 -4.64 -14.59 0.77
N LEU A 48 -5.00 -13.67 -0.12
CA LEU A 48 -5.34 -14.00 -1.50
C LEU A 48 -4.16 -14.57 -2.27
N HIS A 49 -2.96 -14.00 -2.12
CA HIS A 49 -1.75 -14.52 -2.74
C HIS A 49 -1.53 -15.99 -2.36
N ASN A 50 -1.57 -16.29 -1.06
CA ASN A 50 -1.35 -17.63 -0.54
C ASN A 50 -2.45 -18.60 -0.96
N LEU A 51 -3.71 -18.17 -0.92
CA LEU A 51 -4.85 -19.02 -1.31
C LEU A 51 -4.81 -19.34 -2.81
N LEU A 52 -4.56 -18.34 -3.65
CA LEU A 52 -4.43 -18.51 -5.10
C LEU A 52 -3.22 -19.37 -5.45
N TYR A 53 -2.08 -19.16 -4.79
CA TYR A 53 -0.89 -19.96 -4.99
C TYR A 53 -1.15 -21.44 -4.65
N ALA A 54 -1.75 -21.72 -3.49
CA ALA A 54 -2.15 -23.06 -3.11
C ALA A 54 -3.14 -23.66 -4.12
N PHE A 55 -4.14 -22.88 -4.56
CA PHE A 55 -5.13 -23.33 -5.53
C PHE A 55 -4.51 -23.63 -6.91
N ALA A 56 -3.53 -22.85 -7.36
CA ALA A 56 -2.76 -23.12 -8.58
C ALA A 56 -1.99 -24.45 -8.47
N GLU A 57 -1.41 -24.72 -7.30
CA GLU A 57 -0.65 -25.93 -7.02
C GLU A 57 -1.52 -27.20 -7.03
N PHE A 58 -2.78 -27.10 -6.60
CA PHE A 58 -3.76 -28.19 -6.68
C PHE A 58 -4.33 -28.42 -8.10
N ASN A 59 -4.33 -27.40 -8.96
CA ASN A 59 -4.94 -27.44 -10.29
C ASN A 59 -3.90 -27.39 -11.42
N LYS A 60 -2.74 -28.03 -11.23
CA LYS A 60 -1.64 -28.04 -12.21
C LYS A 60 -2.03 -28.61 -13.57
N ASP A 61 -2.99 -29.53 -13.59
CA ASP A 61 -3.38 -30.25 -14.80
C ASP A 61 -4.17 -29.37 -15.79
N LEU A 62 -4.82 -28.30 -15.31
CA LEU A 62 -5.48 -27.29 -16.16
C LEU A 62 -4.50 -26.15 -16.49
N THR A 63 -3.79 -26.31 -17.61
CA THR A 63 -2.67 -25.43 -18.00
C THR A 63 -3.06 -23.95 -18.08
N TRP A 64 -4.20 -23.63 -18.71
CA TRP A 64 -4.65 -22.24 -18.86
C TRP A 64 -5.09 -21.61 -17.54
N ALA A 65 -5.78 -22.37 -16.67
CA ALA A 65 -6.24 -21.88 -15.38
C ALA A 65 -5.06 -21.66 -14.43
N HIS A 66 -4.09 -22.59 -14.43
CA HIS A 66 -2.87 -22.49 -13.65
C HIS A 66 -2.10 -21.19 -13.95
N TYR A 67 -1.94 -20.82 -15.23
CA TYR A 67 -1.32 -19.54 -15.61
C TYR A 67 -2.09 -18.32 -15.08
N LEU A 68 -3.41 -18.28 -15.23
CA LEU A 68 -4.23 -17.16 -14.75
C LEU A 68 -4.18 -17.02 -13.23
N ILE A 69 -4.26 -18.13 -12.49
CA ILE A 69 -4.23 -18.13 -11.03
C ILE A 69 -2.85 -17.70 -10.54
N ASN A 70 -1.76 -18.16 -11.18
CA ASN A 70 -0.41 -17.72 -10.85
C ASN A 70 -0.19 -16.24 -11.13
N LEU A 71 -0.69 -15.73 -12.25
CA LEU A 71 -0.61 -14.29 -12.57
C LEU A 71 -1.35 -13.46 -11.51
N ALA A 72 -2.57 -13.89 -11.14
CA ALA A 72 -3.35 -13.23 -10.10
C ALA A 72 -2.63 -13.28 -8.74
N SER A 73 -2.09 -14.44 -8.37
CA SER A 73 -1.31 -14.63 -7.14
C SER A 73 -0.09 -13.69 -7.10
N ALA A 74 0.69 -13.63 -8.19
CA ALA A 74 1.84 -12.73 -8.30
C ALA A 74 1.44 -11.25 -8.24
N PHE A 75 0.30 -10.88 -8.82
CA PHE A 75 -0.24 -9.53 -8.73
C PHE A 75 -0.54 -9.13 -7.28
N PHE A 76 -1.24 -9.98 -6.51
CA PHE A 76 -1.50 -9.71 -5.08
C PHE A 76 -0.21 -9.64 -4.26
N PHE A 77 0.80 -10.44 -4.59
CA PHE A 77 2.11 -10.35 -3.95
C PHE A 77 2.80 -9.01 -4.22
N VAL A 78 2.80 -8.55 -5.47
CA VAL A 78 3.36 -7.24 -5.84
C VAL A 78 2.64 -6.11 -5.10
N LEU A 79 1.30 -6.16 -5.00
CA LEU A 79 0.55 -5.19 -4.21
C LEU A 79 0.96 -5.23 -2.73
N ALA A 80 1.05 -6.43 -2.14
CA ALA A 80 1.45 -6.66 -0.75
C ALA A 80 2.84 -6.11 -0.43
N VAL A 81 3.81 -6.27 -1.34
CA VAL A 81 5.20 -5.91 -1.07
C VAL A 81 5.55 -4.48 -1.46
N LEU A 82 4.94 -3.93 -2.52
CA LEU A 82 5.27 -2.61 -3.03
C LEU A 82 4.23 -1.55 -2.66
N VAL A 83 2.96 -1.80 -3.00
CA VAL A 83 1.93 -0.76 -2.94
C VAL A 83 1.52 -0.48 -1.50
N PHE A 84 1.07 -1.51 -0.77
CA PHE A 84 0.55 -1.31 0.58
C PHE A 84 1.59 -0.78 1.58
N PRO A 85 2.86 -1.21 1.59
CA PRO A 85 3.85 -0.65 2.49
C PRO A 85 4.11 0.83 2.21
N ALA A 86 4.21 1.22 0.93
CA ALA A 86 4.40 2.61 0.53
C ALA A 86 3.19 3.48 0.94
N THR A 87 1.96 3.03 0.67
CA THR A 87 0.75 3.80 1.03
C THR A 87 0.50 3.82 2.54
N THR A 88 0.89 2.77 3.28
CA THR A 88 0.83 2.73 4.74
C THR A 88 1.76 3.78 5.35
N LEU A 89 3.00 3.89 4.84
CA LEU A 89 3.95 4.92 5.27
C LEU A 89 3.40 6.33 5.00
N VAL A 90 2.88 6.58 3.79
CA VAL A 90 2.30 7.88 3.44
C VAL A 90 1.07 8.20 4.29
N GLY A 91 0.20 7.22 4.54
CA GLY A 91 -0.96 7.36 5.43
C GLY A 91 -0.54 7.72 6.86
N MET A 92 0.46 7.03 7.41
CA MET A 92 0.97 7.28 8.76
C MET A 92 1.60 8.69 8.88
N VAL A 93 2.51 9.03 7.97
CA VAL A 93 3.21 10.33 7.98
C VAL A 93 2.22 11.47 7.74
N GLY A 94 1.34 11.35 6.75
CA GLY A 94 0.32 12.34 6.44
C GLY A 94 -0.66 12.56 7.59
N MET A 95 -1.03 11.50 8.31
CA MET A 95 -1.86 11.58 9.51
C MET A 95 -1.17 12.42 10.60
N ILE A 96 0.09 12.12 10.92
CA ILE A 96 0.87 12.83 11.95
C ILE A 96 1.02 14.31 11.57
N VAL A 97 1.49 14.59 10.36
CA VAL A 97 1.71 15.96 9.87
C VAL A 97 0.41 16.77 9.88
N SER A 98 -0.69 16.18 9.40
CA SER A 98 -1.99 16.86 9.36
C SER A 98 -2.55 17.11 10.77
N TYR A 99 -2.41 16.14 11.68
CA TYR A 99 -2.83 16.27 13.07
C TYR A 99 -2.06 17.40 13.80
N LEU A 100 -0.73 17.43 13.66
CA LEU A 100 0.12 18.46 14.25
C LEU A 100 -0.20 19.85 13.68
N ARG A 101 -0.43 19.97 12.37
CA ARG A 101 -0.83 21.22 11.73
C ARG A 101 -2.17 21.73 12.25
N ASN A 102 -3.14 20.83 12.42
CA ASN A 102 -4.47 21.19 12.92
C ASN A 102 -4.41 21.67 14.38
N LYS A 103 -3.63 21.00 15.23
CA LYS A 103 -3.42 21.40 16.64
C LYS A 103 -2.73 22.76 16.75
N ARG A 104 -1.75 23.05 15.88
CA ARG A 104 -1.06 24.36 15.83
C ARG A 104 -2.01 25.48 15.43
N ASN A 105 -2.87 25.25 14.45
CA ASN A 105 -3.83 26.25 13.99
C ASN A 105 -4.93 26.51 15.03
N SER A 106 -5.40 25.46 15.73
CA SER A 106 -6.38 25.61 16.81
C SER A 106 -5.82 26.40 18.01
N LYS A 107 -4.54 26.25 18.34
CA LYS A 107 -3.88 27.04 19.40
C LYS A 107 -3.64 28.52 19.05
N LYS A 108 -3.70 28.90 17.77
CA LYS A 108 -3.51 30.28 17.32
C LYS A 108 -4.78 31.13 17.38
N ILE A 109 -5.92 30.56 17.77
CA ILE A 109 -7.17 31.29 17.98
C ILE A 109 -7.55 31.21 19.47
N PRO A 110 -6.91 31.98 20.36
CA PRO A 110 -7.54 32.43 21.59
C PRO A 110 -8.33 33.72 21.26
N LEU A 111 -9.64 33.60 21.13
CA LEU A 111 -10.56 34.74 21.28
C LEU A 111 -10.72 35.03 22.78
#